data_AF-A0A966SF76-F1
#
_entry.id   AF-A0A966SF76-F1
#
_cell.length_a   1.000
_cell.length_b   1.000
_cell.length_c   1.000
_cell.angle_alpha   90.00
_cell.angle_beta   90.00
_cell.angle_gamma   90.00
#
_symmetry.space_group_name_H-M   'P 1'
#
loop_
_entity.id
_entity.type
_entity.pdbx_description
1 polymer ?
#
loop_
_entity_poly.entity_id
_entity_poly.type
_entity_poly.pdbx_seq_one_letter_code
_entity_poly.pdbx_strand_id
1 'polypeptide(L)'
;MKNSLLFFILFVGRVGVFQLIAQTNIPSMPFQAVARDRFNNTVKNQLIYIQSNLLFSRDSQLVFSEEFESKTDDWGIFQISIGNGRYRGGLERDLLKVPFYKLNLLLQIKISIPPFPPIAGWNYQDHWVELGSAPFGLVPYALYALQGSGSIAMKSKGRSSFLQAVDSVAINLNEPLEMDDGISVALEADKIPLATPSYYILRDALKNRVLIYFTAPYSGFLSWMIID
;
A
#
# COMPACT_ATOMS: atom_id res chain seq x y z
N MET A 1 -18.42 -66.10 40.70
CA MET A 1 -18.37 -64.68 41.11
C MET A 1 -17.16 -64.08 40.42
N LYS A 2 -17.37 -63.32 39.34
CA LYS A 2 -16.32 -62.92 38.39
C LYS A 2 -16.37 -61.40 38.24
N ASN A 3 -15.20 -60.79 38.41
CA ASN A 3 -15.00 -59.41 38.79
C ASN A 3 -15.37 -58.39 37.70
N SER A 4 -16.03 -57.32 38.13
CA SER A 4 -16.27 -56.09 37.37
C SER A 4 -14.97 -55.31 37.23
N LEU A 5 -14.56 -54.98 36.00
CA LEU A 5 -13.50 -54.01 35.74
C LEU A 5 -14.07 -52.92 34.82
N LEU A 6 -14.35 -51.77 35.42
CA LEU A 6 -14.88 -50.56 34.80
C LEU A 6 -13.73 -49.85 34.07
N PHE A 7 -13.75 -49.78 32.73
CA PHE A 7 -12.79 -48.99 31.95
C PHE A 7 -13.32 -47.57 31.75
N PHE A 8 -12.68 -46.59 32.41
CA PHE A 8 -12.93 -45.17 32.23
C PHE A 8 -11.92 -44.64 31.20
N ILE A 9 -12.35 -44.41 29.96
CA ILE A 9 -11.51 -43.79 28.92
C ILE A 9 -11.60 -42.27 29.06
N LEU A 10 -10.54 -41.65 29.57
CA LEU A 10 -10.32 -40.20 29.56
C LEU A 10 -9.85 -39.78 28.16
N PHE A 11 -10.78 -39.26 27.35
CA PHE A 11 -10.45 -38.63 26.06
C PHE A 11 -9.92 -37.21 26.31
N VAL A 12 -8.60 -37.09 26.49
CA VAL A 12 -7.93 -35.78 26.51
C VAL A 12 -7.84 -35.28 25.07
N GLY A 13 -8.74 -34.38 24.69
CA GLY A 13 -8.71 -33.72 23.38
C GLY A 13 -7.46 -32.85 23.24
N ARG A 14 -6.58 -33.21 22.29
CA ARG A 14 -5.60 -32.26 21.74
C ARG A 14 -6.36 -31.28 20.84
N VAL A 15 -6.58 -30.07 21.32
CA VAL A 15 -6.96 -28.94 20.45
C VAL A 15 -5.71 -28.55 19.66
N GLY A 16 -5.64 -29.02 18.42
CA GLY A 16 -4.65 -28.53 17.46
C GLY A 16 -4.95 -27.07 17.14
N VAL A 17 -4.00 -26.19 17.40
CA VAL A 17 -4.05 -24.80 16.93
C VAL A 17 -3.93 -24.83 15.41
N PHE A 18 -5.03 -24.66 14.70
CA PHE A 18 -5.01 -24.38 13.27
C PHE A 18 -4.51 -22.94 13.11
N GLN A 19 -3.25 -22.76 12.70
CA GLN A 19 -2.81 -21.47 12.22
C GLN A 19 -3.48 -21.20 10.88
N LEU A 20 -4.43 -20.26 10.88
CA LEU A 20 -4.99 -19.69 9.67
C LEU A 20 -3.85 -18.89 8.99
N ILE A 21 -3.25 -19.46 7.95
CA ILE A 21 -2.37 -18.69 7.07
C ILE A 21 -3.28 -17.72 6.31
N ALA A 22 -3.22 -16.44 6.65
CA ALA A 22 -3.81 -15.40 5.83
C ALA A 22 -3.17 -15.48 4.44
N GLN A 23 -4.00 -15.45 3.39
CA GLN A 23 -3.48 -15.35 2.02
C GLN A 23 -2.82 -13.98 1.90
N THR A 24 -1.50 -13.94 1.93
CA THR A 24 -0.75 -12.76 1.50
C THR A 24 -0.94 -12.67 0.00
N ASN A 25 -1.92 -11.89 -0.44
CA ASN A 25 -2.02 -11.47 -1.83
C ASN A 25 -0.74 -10.68 -2.13
N ILE A 26 0.27 -11.33 -2.73
CA ILE A 26 1.42 -10.62 -3.27
C ILE A 26 0.88 -9.79 -4.44
N PRO A 27 0.87 -8.45 -4.34
CA PRO A 27 0.34 -7.63 -5.41
C PRO A 27 1.18 -7.86 -6.66
N SER A 28 0.52 -8.25 -7.75
CA SER A 28 1.16 -8.52 -9.03
C SER A 28 0.36 -7.87 -10.15
N MET A 29 1.04 -7.52 -11.24
CA MET A 29 0.44 -6.86 -12.39
C MET A 29 0.39 -7.82 -13.57
N PRO A 30 -0.81 -8.17 -14.07
CA PRO A 30 -0.93 -9.06 -15.21
C PRO A 30 -0.39 -8.37 -16.46
N PHE A 31 0.41 -9.09 -17.23
CA PHE A 31 0.92 -8.67 -18.52
C PHE A 31 0.63 -9.77 -19.54
N GLN A 32 0.13 -9.37 -20.71
CA GLN A 32 -0.17 -10.27 -21.81
C GLN A 32 0.34 -9.68 -23.10
N ALA A 33 0.98 -10.52 -23.92
CA ALA A 33 1.44 -10.14 -25.24
C ALA A 33 1.44 -11.33 -26.20
N VAL A 34 1.62 -11.05 -27.49
CA VAL A 34 1.76 -12.05 -28.55
C VAL A 34 3.22 -12.09 -28.98
N ALA A 35 3.87 -13.24 -28.86
CA ALA A 35 5.22 -13.47 -29.33
C ALA A 35 5.22 -13.74 -30.84
N ARG A 36 6.02 -12.95 -31.57
CA ARG A 36 6.24 -13.13 -33.01
C ARG A 36 7.72 -13.18 -33.33
N ASP A 37 8.08 -13.95 -34.35
CA ASP A 37 9.43 -13.96 -34.90
C ASP A 37 9.68 -12.71 -35.78
N ARG A 38 10.92 -12.58 -36.29
CA ARG A 38 11.32 -11.49 -37.19
C ARG A 38 10.59 -11.46 -38.53
N PHE A 39 9.93 -12.56 -38.91
CA PHE A 39 9.13 -12.69 -40.12
C PHE A 39 7.63 -12.49 -39.83
N ASN A 40 7.29 -12.04 -38.61
CA ASN A 40 5.95 -11.79 -38.13
C ASN A 40 5.08 -13.07 -38.00
N ASN A 41 5.69 -14.25 -37.97
CA ASN A 41 5.01 -15.49 -37.63
C ASN A 41 4.85 -15.58 -36.11
N THR A 42 3.70 -16.05 -35.65
CA THR A 42 3.46 -16.31 -34.22
C THR A 42 4.33 -17.46 -33.72
N VAL A 43 4.93 -17.30 -32.55
CA VAL A 43 5.70 -18.34 -31.86
C VAL A 43 4.71 -19.18 -31.06
N LYS A 44 4.38 -20.39 -31.54
CA LYS A 44 3.29 -21.21 -31.00
C LYS A 44 3.80 -22.35 -30.13
N ASN A 45 3.10 -22.62 -29.02
CA ASN A 45 3.34 -23.79 -28.16
C ASN A 45 4.79 -23.97 -27.70
N GLN A 46 5.51 -22.85 -27.58
CA GLN A 46 6.94 -22.85 -27.31
C GLN A 46 7.25 -22.19 -25.97
N LEU A 47 8.22 -22.76 -25.25
CA LEU A 47 8.80 -22.16 -24.06
C LEU A 47 9.53 -20.87 -24.46
N ILE A 48 9.29 -19.79 -23.70
CA ILE A 48 9.94 -18.50 -23.87
C ILE A 48 10.37 -17.97 -22.51
N TYR A 49 11.42 -17.15 -22.54
CA TYR A 49 11.93 -16.44 -21.37
C TYR A 49 11.65 -14.96 -21.53
N ILE A 50 11.18 -14.32 -20.46
CA ILE A 50 10.84 -12.90 -20.46
C ILE A 50 11.59 -12.23 -19.32
N GLN A 51 12.14 -11.06 -19.57
CA GLN A 51 12.67 -10.18 -18.54
C GLN A 51 11.91 -8.86 -18.58
N SER A 52 11.34 -8.47 -17.45
CA SER A 52 10.76 -7.13 -17.29
C SER A 52 11.70 -6.25 -16.47
N ASN A 53 11.96 -5.05 -16.96
CA ASN A 53 12.78 -4.06 -16.30
C ASN A 53 11.97 -2.79 -16.07
N LEU A 54 11.94 -2.30 -14.85
CA LEU A 54 11.51 -0.95 -14.52
C LEU A 54 12.74 -0.04 -14.54
N LEU A 55 12.70 0.98 -15.37
CA LEU A 55 13.77 1.94 -15.57
C LEU A 55 13.29 3.34 -15.21
N PHE A 56 14.17 4.21 -14.75
CA PHE A 56 13.84 5.64 -14.67
C PHE A 56 13.72 6.24 -16.07
N SER A 57 12.66 7.01 -16.32
CA SER A 57 12.47 7.69 -17.61
C SER A 57 13.52 8.78 -17.88
N ARG A 58 14.20 9.29 -16.85
CA ARG A 58 15.19 10.37 -16.97
C ARG A 58 16.51 9.89 -17.55
N ASP A 59 17.02 8.77 -17.04
CA ASP A 59 18.40 8.31 -17.27
C ASP A 59 18.48 6.81 -17.57
N SER A 60 17.33 6.11 -17.70
CA SER A 60 17.24 4.67 -17.91
C SER A 60 17.94 3.82 -16.85
N GLN A 61 18.19 4.37 -15.65
CA GLN A 61 18.77 3.60 -14.56
C GLN A 61 17.80 2.49 -14.13
N LEU A 62 18.34 1.28 -13.92
CA LEU A 62 17.57 0.10 -13.55
C LEU A 62 17.04 0.19 -12.12
N VAL A 63 15.72 0.26 -11.97
CA VAL A 63 15.03 0.33 -10.68
C VAL A 63 14.71 -1.07 -10.17
N PHE A 64 14.16 -1.93 -11.03
CA PHE A 64 13.75 -3.29 -10.66
C PHE A 64 13.77 -4.20 -11.89
N SER A 65 14.22 -5.43 -11.74
CA SER A 65 14.31 -6.43 -12.81
C SER A 65 13.91 -7.79 -12.30
N GLU A 66 13.12 -8.49 -13.10
CA GLU A 66 12.65 -9.83 -12.83
C GLU A 66 12.52 -10.63 -14.13
N GLU A 67 12.65 -11.95 -13.99
CA GLU A 67 12.59 -12.92 -15.07
C GLU A 67 11.44 -13.90 -14.89
N PHE A 68 10.93 -14.35 -16.03
CA PHE A 68 9.82 -15.28 -16.14
C PHE A 68 10.15 -16.35 -17.16
N GLU A 69 9.63 -17.54 -16.89
CA GLU A 69 9.53 -18.63 -17.85
C GLU A 69 8.04 -18.84 -18.15
N SER A 70 7.66 -18.79 -19.42
CA SER A 70 6.26 -18.95 -19.85
C SER A 70 6.18 -19.75 -21.13
N LYS A 71 5.04 -20.39 -21.37
CA LYS A 71 4.77 -21.14 -22.61
C LYS A 71 3.69 -20.42 -23.41
N THR A 72 3.98 -20.18 -24.68
CA THR A 72 3.03 -19.58 -25.62
C THR A 72 1.90 -20.56 -25.99
N ASP A 73 0.72 -20.04 -26.32
CA ASP A 73 -0.42 -20.83 -26.82
C ASP A 73 -0.40 -21.05 -28.34
N ASP A 74 -1.48 -21.58 -28.91
CA ASP A 74 -1.67 -21.81 -30.36
C ASP A 74 -1.67 -20.52 -31.20
N TRP A 75 -1.84 -19.37 -30.57
CA TRP A 75 -1.85 -18.03 -31.17
C TRP A 75 -0.58 -17.23 -30.86
N GLY A 76 0.35 -17.82 -30.11
CA GLY A 76 1.57 -17.17 -29.64
C GLY A 76 1.37 -16.20 -28.48
N ILE A 77 0.21 -16.24 -27.82
CA ILE A 77 -0.07 -15.43 -26.63
C ILE A 77 0.69 -16.03 -25.44
N PHE A 78 1.29 -15.17 -24.63
CA PHE A 78 1.79 -15.51 -23.31
C PHE A 78 1.29 -14.53 -22.27
N GLN A 79 1.23 -15.00 -21.03
CA GLN A 79 0.84 -14.22 -19.86
C GLN A 79 1.89 -14.38 -18.76
N ILE A 80 2.19 -13.27 -18.07
CA ILE A 80 3.04 -13.24 -16.87
C ILE A 80 2.41 -12.30 -15.85
N SER A 81 2.79 -12.44 -14.59
CA SER A 81 2.38 -11.53 -13.52
C SER A 81 3.62 -10.82 -12.97
N ILE A 82 3.84 -9.58 -13.38
CA ILE A 82 4.94 -8.71 -12.92
C ILE A 82 4.83 -8.55 -11.40
N GLY A 83 5.91 -8.80 -10.67
CA GLY A 83 5.94 -8.90 -9.20
C GLY A 83 6.04 -10.34 -8.67
N ASN A 84 5.80 -11.34 -9.51
CA ASN A 84 5.95 -12.76 -9.16
C ASN A 84 7.12 -13.43 -9.91
N GLY A 85 7.96 -12.66 -10.61
CA GLY A 85 9.11 -13.18 -11.33
C GLY A 85 10.30 -13.45 -10.42
N ARG A 86 11.34 -14.09 -10.96
CA ARG A 86 12.61 -14.26 -10.26
C ARG A 86 13.39 -12.96 -10.34
N TYR A 87 13.66 -12.33 -9.19
CA TYR A 87 14.48 -11.12 -9.12
C TYR A 87 15.84 -11.29 -9.82
N ARG A 88 16.24 -10.30 -10.61
CA ARG A 88 17.51 -10.29 -11.37
C ARG A 88 18.39 -9.06 -11.11
N GLY A 89 17.86 -7.98 -10.53
CA GLY A 89 18.65 -6.79 -10.24
C GLY A 89 17.82 -5.51 -10.14
N GLY A 90 18.49 -4.40 -9.81
CA GLY A 90 17.86 -3.10 -9.61
C GLY A 90 18.20 -2.49 -8.26
N LEU A 91 17.70 -1.27 -8.06
CA LEU A 91 17.77 -0.55 -6.79
C LEU A 91 16.88 -1.21 -5.74
N GLU A 92 15.67 -1.59 -6.14
CA GLU A 92 14.70 -2.24 -5.27
C GLU A 92 14.75 -3.75 -5.44
N ARG A 93 14.52 -4.49 -4.35
CA ARG A 93 14.45 -5.96 -4.37
C ARG A 93 13.04 -6.52 -4.42
N ASP A 94 12.06 -5.63 -4.30
CA ASP A 94 10.65 -5.95 -4.20
C ASP A 94 9.86 -4.89 -4.97
N LEU A 95 8.92 -5.34 -5.81
CA LEU A 95 8.05 -4.48 -6.60
C LEU A 95 7.28 -3.49 -5.70
N LEU A 96 6.91 -3.90 -4.49
CA LEU A 96 6.17 -3.04 -3.55
C LEU A 96 6.98 -1.88 -2.99
N LYS A 97 8.31 -1.96 -3.06
CA LYS A 97 9.19 -0.88 -2.61
C LYS A 97 9.51 0.12 -3.71
N VAL A 98 9.14 -0.19 -4.96
CA VAL A 98 9.29 0.73 -6.09
C VAL A 98 8.43 1.98 -5.82
N PRO A 99 9.03 3.19 -5.77
CA PRO A 99 8.29 4.41 -5.46
C PRO A 99 7.48 4.94 -6.66
N PHE A 100 6.47 4.19 -7.11
CA PHE A 100 5.61 4.51 -8.27
C PHE A 100 4.98 5.92 -8.26
N TYR A 101 4.87 6.54 -7.07
CA TYR A 101 4.26 7.85 -6.85
C TYR A 101 5.21 9.04 -7.05
N LYS A 102 6.52 8.80 -7.01
CA LYS A 102 7.55 9.85 -7.11
C LYS A 102 8.26 9.85 -8.46
N LEU A 103 8.04 8.84 -9.28
CA LEU A 103 8.96 8.47 -10.36
C LEU A 103 8.21 8.24 -11.66
N ASN A 104 8.67 8.89 -12.73
CA ASN A 104 8.30 8.53 -14.09
C ASN A 104 9.14 7.30 -14.47
N LEU A 105 8.51 6.13 -14.55
CA LEU A 105 9.16 4.88 -14.90
C LEU A 105 8.88 4.48 -16.35
N LEU A 106 9.75 3.65 -16.90
CA LEU A 106 9.57 2.95 -18.15
C LEU A 106 9.55 1.46 -17.85
N LEU A 107 8.55 0.73 -18.36
CA LEU A 107 8.56 -0.73 -18.39
C LEU A 107 9.19 -1.17 -19.71
N GLN A 108 10.35 -1.79 -19.62
CA GLN A 108 11.04 -2.43 -20.74
C GLN A 108 10.85 -3.94 -20.68
N ILE A 109 10.51 -4.53 -21.83
CA ILE A 109 10.36 -5.98 -21.97
C ILE A 109 11.47 -6.51 -22.87
N LYS A 110 12.16 -7.55 -22.39
CA LYS A 110 13.06 -8.37 -23.20
C LYS A 110 12.52 -9.78 -23.28
N ILE A 111 12.70 -10.42 -24.43
CA ILE A 111 12.28 -11.80 -24.67
C ILE A 111 13.45 -12.61 -25.21
N SER A 112 13.52 -13.87 -24.84
CA SER A 112 14.45 -14.84 -25.41
C SER A 112 13.65 -16.09 -25.78
N ILE A 113 13.77 -16.48 -27.05
CA ILE A 113 13.01 -17.58 -27.63
C ILE A 113 14.02 -18.64 -28.08
N PRO A 114 13.96 -19.87 -27.54
CA PRO A 114 14.80 -20.96 -27.98
C PRO A 114 14.67 -21.22 -29.50
N PRO A 115 15.70 -21.71 -30.17
CA PRO A 115 15.56 -22.16 -31.54
C PRO A 115 14.63 -23.38 -31.61
N PHE A 116 13.88 -23.48 -32.71
CA PHE A 116 13.10 -24.66 -33.04
C PHE A 116 13.55 -25.19 -34.41
N PRO A 117 14.12 -26.41 -34.49
CA PRO A 117 14.33 -27.40 -33.42
C PRO A 117 15.39 -26.98 -32.36
N PRO A 118 15.34 -27.54 -31.12
CA PRO A 118 16.29 -27.21 -30.07
C PRO A 118 17.74 -27.55 -30.43
N ILE A 119 18.68 -26.68 -30.06
CA ILE A 119 20.11 -26.85 -30.28
C ILE A 119 20.79 -27.11 -28.93
N ALA A 120 21.68 -28.11 -28.86
CA ALA A 120 22.42 -28.42 -27.64
C ALA A 120 23.33 -27.25 -27.22
N GLY A 121 23.37 -26.95 -25.92
CA GLY A 121 24.20 -25.87 -25.37
C GLY A 121 23.64 -24.46 -25.57
N TRP A 122 22.42 -24.32 -26.11
CA TRP A 122 21.78 -23.01 -26.23
C TRP A 122 21.35 -22.48 -24.85
N ASN A 123 21.76 -21.25 -24.53
CA ASN A 123 21.46 -20.59 -23.26
C ASN A 123 20.66 -19.31 -23.51
N TYR A 124 19.46 -19.23 -22.93
CA TYR A 124 18.57 -18.09 -23.16
C TYR A 124 19.16 -16.74 -22.73
N GLN A 125 20.07 -16.75 -21.75
CA GLN A 125 20.66 -15.53 -21.19
C GLN A 125 21.55 -14.78 -22.19
N ASP A 126 22.03 -15.47 -23.23
CA ASP A 126 22.89 -14.90 -24.25
C ASP A 126 22.11 -14.37 -25.47
N HIS A 127 20.77 -14.51 -25.44
CA HIS A 127 19.90 -14.29 -26.61
C HIS A 127 18.68 -13.40 -26.30
N TRP A 128 18.83 -12.43 -25.41
CA TRP A 128 17.79 -11.45 -25.13
C TRP A 128 17.58 -10.47 -26.31
N VAL A 129 16.33 -10.36 -26.75
CA VAL A 129 15.85 -9.35 -27.70
C VAL A 129 15.01 -8.33 -26.96
N GLU A 130 15.35 -7.06 -27.08
CA GLU A 130 14.57 -5.97 -26.50
C GLU A 130 13.35 -5.65 -27.39
N LEU A 131 12.15 -5.70 -26.81
CA LEU A 131 10.89 -5.40 -27.50
C LEU A 131 10.49 -3.93 -27.40
N GLY A 132 11.30 -3.14 -26.69
CA GLY A 132 11.10 -1.72 -26.43
C GLY A 132 10.66 -1.43 -24.99
N SER A 133 10.45 -0.15 -24.72
CA SER A 133 10.06 0.38 -23.42
C SER A 133 8.85 1.31 -23.54
N ALA A 134 7.90 1.19 -22.62
CA ALA A 134 6.72 2.06 -22.56
C ALA A 134 6.68 2.82 -21.22
N PRO A 135 6.18 4.08 -21.20
CA PRO A 135 5.86 4.78 -19.96
C PRO A 135 4.99 3.92 -19.05
N PHE A 136 5.45 3.77 -17.81
CA PHE A 136 4.84 2.91 -16.80
C PHE A 136 4.80 3.67 -15.48
N GLY A 137 3.61 3.78 -14.88
CA GLY A 137 3.41 4.64 -13.72
C GLY A 137 1.93 4.73 -13.38
N LEU A 138 1.65 5.12 -12.13
CA LEU A 138 0.33 5.24 -11.47
C LEU A 138 -0.86 4.57 -12.19
N VAL A 139 -1.12 3.31 -11.83
CA VAL A 139 -2.40 2.64 -12.11
C VAL A 139 -3.50 3.35 -11.30
N PRO A 140 -4.74 3.54 -11.81
CA PRO A 140 -5.79 4.31 -11.14
C PRO A 140 -6.03 3.96 -9.66
N TYR A 141 -5.84 2.69 -9.28
CA TYR A 141 -5.98 2.23 -7.90
C TYR A 141 -4.86 2.74 -6.97
N ALA A 142 -3.62 2.85 -7.46
CA ALA A 142 -2.50 3.40 -6.69
C ALA A 142 -2.71 4.91 -6.41
N LEU A 143 -3.26 5.66 -7.38
CA LEU A 143 -3.64 7.05 -7.18
C LEU A 143 -4.77 7.18 -6.14
N TYR A 144 -5.76 6.27 -6.17
CA TYR A 144 -6.84 6.27 -5.19
C TYR A 144 -6.35 5.93 -3.77
N ALA A 145 -5.40 5.00 -3.62
CA ALA A 145 -4.76 4.69 -2.33
C ALA A 145 -3.91 5.85 -1.80
N LEU A 146 -3.23 6.59 -2.69
CA LEU A 146 -2.52 7.83 -2.34
C LEU A 146 -3.47 8.96 -1.92
N GLN A 147 -4.62 9.11 -2.59
CA GLN A 147 -5.66 10.06 -2.18
C GLN A 147 -6.30 9.67 -0.83
N GLY A 148 -6.41 8.37 -0.53
CA GLY A 148 -6.79 7.89 0.81
C GLY A 148 -5.76 8.22 1.90
N SER A 149 -4.49 8.34 1.51
CA SER A 149 -3.38 8.77 2.37
C SER A 149 -3.27 10.30 2.48
N GLY A 150 -4.06 11.05 1.70
CA GLY A 150 -4.31 12.49 1.87
C GLY A 150 -5.35 12.82 2.94
N SER A 151 -5.70 11.84 3.77
CA SER A 151 -6.41 12.11 5.02
C SER A 151 -5.42 12.85 5.91
N ILE A 152 -5.60 14.17 6.06
CA ILE A 152 -4.80 14.97 6.98
C ILE A 152 -4.77 14.26 8.33
N ALA A 153 -3.57 13.94 8.82
CA ALA A 153 -3.43 13.07 9.98
C ALA A 153 -4.08 13.73 11.19
N MET A 154 -5.07 13.06 11.79
CA MET A 154 -5.87 13.64 12.87
C MET A 154 -5.14 13.46 14.21
N LYS A 155 -4.52 14.53 14.71
CA LYS A 155 -3.78 14.54 15.99
C LYS A 155 -4.71 14.49 17.21
N SER A 156 -5.87 15.13 17.14
CA SER A 156 -6.89 15.04 18.20
C SER A 156 -8.26 15.43 17.69
N LYS A 157 -9.29 14.68 18.08
CA LYS A 157 -10.69 15.01 17.84
C LYS A 157 -11.52 14.59 19.02
N GLY A 158 -12.42 15.46 19.45
CA GLY A 158 -13.26 15.18 20.59
C GLY A 158 -14.30 16.23 20.87
N ARG A 159 -15.07 15.96 21.91
CA ARG A 159 -16.09 16.83 22.49
C ARG A 159 -15.92 16.82 24.00
N SER A 160 -16.01 17.98 24.62
CA SER A 160 -15.86 18.12 26.06
C SER A 160 -17.06 17.52 26.80
N SER A 161 -16.92 17.29 28.11
CA SER A 161 -18.08 17.26 29.00
C SER A 161 -18.76 18.63 29.03
N PHE A 162 -19.96 18.70 29.61
CA PHE A 162 -20.64 19.98 29.80
C PHE A 162 -19.78 20.92 30.64
N LEU A 163 -19.49 22.09 30.11
CA LEU A 163 -18.77 23.16 30.76
C LEU A 163 -19.77 24.08 31.44
N GLN A 164 -19.45 24.54 32.64
CA GLN A 164 -20.31 25.44 33.42
C GLN A 164 -19.50 26.66 33.87
N ALA A 165 -19.79 27.80 33.24
CA ALA A 165 -19.17 29.10 33.47
C ALA A 165 -17.62 29.04 33.50
N VAL A 166 -17.02 28.44 32.48
CA VAL A 166 -15.57 28.23 32.36
C VAL A 166 -14.93 29.35 31.53
N ASP A 167 -13.79 29.87 31.97
CA ASP A 167 -13.03 30.92 31.27
C ASP A 167 -12.02 30.38 30.25
N SER A 168 -11.54 29.15 30.46
CA SER A 168 -10.64 28.49 29.52
C SER A 168 -10.68 26.97 29.58
N VAL A 169 -10.36 26.31 28.46
CA VAL A 169 -10.27 24.84 28.36
C VAL A 169 -8.93 24.44 27.76
N ALA A 170 -8.29 23.43 28.35
CA ALA A 170 -7.08 22.83 27.81
C ALA A 170 -7.40 21.51 27.08
N ILE A 171 -6.94 21.39 25.84
CA ILE A 171 -6.96 20.16 25.05
C ILE A 171 -5.53 19.63 25.02
N ASN A 172 -5.28 18.55 25.75
CA ASN A 172 -3.99 17.89 25.74
C ASN A 172 -3.90 16.93 24.55
N LEU A 173 -2.75 16.91 23.88
CA LEU A 173 -2.49 16.07 22.73
C LEU A 173 -1.64 14.86 23.13
N ASN A 174 -1.88 13.73 22.47
CA ASN A 174 -1.01 12.56 22.58
C ASN A 174 0.18 12.65 21.62
N GLU A 175 -0.06 13.22 20.43
CA GLU A 175 0.97 13.52 19.44
C GLU A 175 1.52 14.93 19.63
N PRO A 176 2.78 15.22 19.27
CA PRO A 176 3.35 16.56 19.37
C PRO A 176 2.59 17.62 18.55
N LEU A 177 2.30 18.76 19.20
CA LEU A 177 1.76 19.95 18.55
C LEU A 177 2.85 20.62 17.72
N GLU A 178 2.59 20.80 16.43
CA GLU A 178 3.52 21.40 15.48
C GLU A 178 3.05 22.81 15.04
N MET A 179 3.96 23.53 14.39
CA MET A 179 3.72 24.91 13.97
C MET A 179 2.63 25.00 12.89
N ASP A 180 2.55 23.99 12.02
CA ASP A 180 1.69 23.99 10.84
C ASP A 180 0.32 23.30 11.06
N ASP A 181 0.11 22.71 12.25
CA ASP A 181 -1.13 21.98 12.57
C ASP A 181 -2.39 22.83 12.33
N GLY A 182 -3.41 22.25 11.73
CA GLY A 182 -4.74 22.85 11.63
C GLY A 182 -5.53 22.68 12.94
N ILE A 183 -6.11 23.75 13.49
CA ILE A 183 -6.94 23.70 14.70
C ILE A 183 -8.31 24.28 14.40
N SER A 184 -9.36 23.49 14.64
CA SER A 184 -10.75 23.90 14.55
C SER A 184 -11.48 23.66 15.86
N VAL A 185 -12.30 24.65 16.26
CA VAL A 185 -13.05 24.64 17.52
C VAL A 185 -14.47 25.15 17.27
N ALA A 186 -15.46 24.45 17.82
CA ALA A 186 -16.86 24.82 17.77
C ALA A 186 -17.46 24.87 19.18
N LEU A 187 -18.24 25.92 19.43
CA LEU A 187 -19.02 26.08 20.66
C LEU A 187 -20.45 25.62 20.43
N GLU A 188 -20.92 24.72 21.28
CA GLU A 188 -22.27 24.16 21.25
C GLU A 188 -23.01 24.61 22.50
N ALA A 189 -23.74 25.73 22.41
CA ALA A 189 -24.56 26.22 23.51
C ALA A 189 -25.77 25.29 23.75
N ASP A 190 -25.99 24.90 24.99
CA ASP A 190 -27.05 23.97 25.38
C ASP A 190 -28.44 24.64 25.48
N LYS A 191 -28.50 25.98 25.50
CA LYS A 191 -29.76 26.74 25.64
C LYS A 191 -29.81 28.02 24.80
N ILE A 192 -30.91 28.18 24.06
CA ILE A 192 -31.34 29.44 23.44
C ILE A 192 -31.86 30.36 24.57
N PRO A 193 -31.49 31.65 24.67
CA PRO A 193 -30.68 32.47 23.78
C PRO A 193 -29.41 32.98 24.50
N LEU A 194 -28.51 32.10 24.95
CA LEU A 194 -27.22 32.55 25.45
C LEU A 194 -26.32 32.90 24.27
N ALA A 195 -25.82 34.14 24.22
CA ALA A 195 -24.80 34.53 23.26
C ALA A 195 -23.55 33.66 23.46
N THR A 196 -23.05 33.05 22.38
CA THR A 196 -21.76 32.34 22.43
C THR A 196 -20.63 33.36 22.49
N PRO A 197 -19.74 33.30 23.50
CA PRO A 197 -18.61 34.20 23.57
C PRO A 197 -17.65 33.95 22.40
N SER A 198 -16.87 34.97 22.06
CA SER A 198 -15.71 34.76 21.19
C SER A 198 -14.63 33.99 21.94
N TYR A 199 -13.69 33.39 21.20
CA TYR A 199 -12.59 32.65 21.79
C TYR A 199 -11.26 32.92 21.09
N TYR A 200 -10.18 32.70 21.83
CA TYR A 200 -8.81 32.73 21.33
C TYR A 200 -8.16 31.36 21.50
N ILE A 201 -7.38 30.94 20.52
CA ILE A 201 -6.61 29.70 20.53
C ILE A 201 -5.16 30.04 20.83
N LEU A 202 -4.63 29.50 21.92
CA LEU A 202 -3.21 29.58 22.24
C LEU A 202 -2.58 28.19 22.09
N ARG A 203 -1.53 28.13 21.28
CA ARG A 203 -0.69 26.92 21.11
C ARG A 203 0.39 26.90 22.18
N ASP A 204 0.43 25.85 22.98
CA ASP A 204 1.46 25.63 24.01
C ASP A 204 2.21 24.34 23.68
N ALA A 205 3.16 24.46 22.74
CA ALA A 205 3.95 23.34 22.24
C ALA A 205 4.85 22.72 23.33
N LEU A 206 5.31 23.52 24.30
CA LEU A 206 6.15 23.04 25.41
C LEU A 206 5.41 22.04 26.31
N LYS A 207 4.10 22.22 26.48
CA LYS A 207 3.23 21.34 27.29
C LYS A 207 2.32 20.45 26.45
N ASN A 208 2.55 20.38 25.14
CA ASN A 208 1.80 19.61 24.16
C ASN A 208 0.27 19.77 24.25
N ARG A 209 -0.20 21.02 24.25
CA ARG A 209 -1.63 21.32 24.44
C ARG A 209 -2.07 22.57 23.70
N VAL A 210 -3.37 22.65 23.48
CA VAL A 210 -4.06 23.84 22.97
C VAL A 210 -4.96 24.40 24.06
N LEU A 211 -4.86 25.70 24.32
CA LEU A 211 -5.68 26.41 25.29
C LEU A 211 -6.69 27.28 24.55
N ILE A 212 -7.96 27.12 24.90
CA ILE A 212 -9.07 27.92 24.39
C ILE A 212 -9.49 28.89 25.47
N TYR A 213 -9.34 30.19 25.23
CA TYR A 213 -9.76 31.25 26.15
C TYR A 213 -11.04 31.90 25.65
N PHE A 214 -12.04 32.03 26.51
CA PHE A 214 -13.31 32.68 26.18
C PHE A 214 -13.31 34.15 26.58
N THR A 215 -13.99 35.00 25.81
CA THR A 215 -14.14 36.43 26.16
C THR A 215 -15.12 36.68 27.30
N ALA A 216 -15.93 35.68 27.67
CA ALA A 216 -16.80 35.66 28.82
C ALA A 216 -16.99 34.20 29.28
N PRO A 217 -17.37 33.94 30.55
CA PRO A 217 -17.55 32.58 31.06
C PRO A 217 -18.52 31.76 30.18
N TYR A 218 -18.02 30.65 29.64
CA TYR A 218 -18.77 29.81 28.71
C TYR A 218 -19.48 28.65 29.42
N SER A 219 -20.72 28.37 29.03
CA SER A 219 -21.47 27.19 29.45
C SER A 219 -22.04 26.45 28.24
N GLY A 220 -21.73 25.17 28.11
CA GLY A 220 -22.08 24.36 26.93
C GLY A 220 -21.02 23.30 26.64
N PHE A 221 -20.98 22.82 25.40
CA PHE A 221 -19.99 21.84 24.95
C PHE A 221 -18.99 22.46 23.98
N LEU A 222 -17.74 22.02 24.07
CA LEU A 222 -16.67 22.39 23.17
C LEU A 222 -16.34 21.18 22.29
N SER A 223 -16.45 21.31 20.98
CA SER A 223 -16.00 20.30 20.02
C SER A 223 -14.75 20.80 19.32
N TRP A 224 -13.80 19.91 19.08
CA TRP A 224 -12.53 20.25 18.44
C TRP A 224 -12.05 19.20 17.45
N MET A 225 -11.23 19.66 16.51
CA MET A 225 -10.45 18.84 15.60
C MET A 225 -9.09 19.51 15.39
N ILE A 226 -8.03 18.72 15.57
CA ILE A 226 -6.64 19.10 15.37
C ILE A 226 -6.06 18.10 14.38
N ILE A 227 -5.47 18.63 13.33
CA ILE A 227 -4.89 17.88 12.21
C ILE A 227 -3.47 18.36 11.96
N ASP A 228 -2.66 17.49 11.40
CA ASP A 228 -1.31 17.79 10.89
C ASP A 228 -1.32 18.86 9.78
#